data_AF-A0A842RHI9-F1
#
_entry.id   AF-A0A842RHI9-F1
#
_cell.length_a   1.000
_cell.length_b   1.000
_cell.length_c   1.000
_cell.angle_alpha   90.00
_cell.angle_beta   90.00
_cell.angle_gamma   90.00
#
_symmetry.space_group_name_H-M   'P 1'
#
loop_
_entity.id
_entity.type
_entity.pdbx_description
1 polymer ?
#
loop_
_entity_poly.entity_id
_entity_poly.type
_entity_poly.pdbx_seq_one_letter_code
_entity_poly.pdbx_strand_id
1 'polypeptide(L)'
;MNQIQGMIEKNDDTEYLLTPLGEKTLHILEQIRSGLNKEEQAMVKQTYISQRDGIKPLVLQGISFGIAAMVFFTGITIFLLVISIIEQQSLFVIPILGIMIIGEVLGVIWLIRLRMNLPVFLERVNKYFKE
;
A
#
# COMPACT_ATOMS: atom_id res chain seq x y z
N MET A 1 3.69 16.78 5.22
CA MET A 1 3.61 17.68 6.40
C MET A 1 2.25 18.39 6.49
N ASN A 2 1.13 17.75 6.09
CA ASN A 2 -0.18 18.43 5.99
C ASN A 2 -1.17 18.04 7.11
N GLN A 3 -0.72 17.33 8.16
CA GLN A 3 -1.61 16.84 9.21
C GLN A 3 -1.91 17.86 10.32
N ILE A 4 -1.23 19.01 10.34
CA ILE A 4 -1.40 20.08 11.36
C ILE A 4 -2.19 21.27 10.78
N GLN A 5 -2.49 21.25 9.48
CA GLN A 5 -3.16 22.33 8.77
C GLN A 5 -4.64 22.37 9.20
N GLY A 6 -5.01 23.38 10.01
CA GLY A 6 -6.36 23.53 10.59
C GLY A 6 -6.42 23.45 12.13
N MET A 7 -5.30 23.18 12.81
CA MET A 7 -5.26 23.17 14.29
C MET A 7 -4.97 24.56 14.90
N ILE A 8 -4.47 25.49 14.09
CA ILE A 8 -4.09 26.84 14.51
C ILE A 8 -4.65 27.81 13.47
N GLU A 9 -5.36 28.82 13.93
CA GLU A 9 -5.91 29.90 13.12
C GLU A 9 -5.34 31.24 13.60
N LYS A 10 -5.02 32.13 12.66
CA LYS A 10 -4.43 33.42 12.97
C LYS A 10 -5.56 34.45 13.04
N ASN A 11 -5.70 35.10 14.18
CA ASN A 11 -6.68 36.18 14.35
C ASN A 11 -6.18 37.49 13.70
N ASP A 12 -7.08 38.44 13.46
CA ASP A 12 -6.80 39.73 12.82
C ASP A 12 -5.74 40.56 13.60
N ASP A 13 -5.56 40.29 14.89
CA ASP A 13 -4.55 40.91 15.77
C ASP A 13 -3.18 40.20 15.77
N THR A 14 -2.89 39.36 14.76
CA THR A 14 -1.62 38.60 14.61
C THR A 14 -1.31 37.54 15.66
N GLU A 15 -2.26 37.22 16.55
CA GLU A 15 -2.12 36.13 17.51
C GLU A 15 -2.55 34.78 16.92
N TYR A 16 -1.83 33.72 17.28
CA TYR A 16 -2.14 32.35 16.87
C TYR A 16 -3.08 31.73 17.91
N LEU A 17 -4.35 31.57 17.55
CA LEU A 17 -5.35 30.90 18.39
C LEU A 17 -5.48 29.44 17.97
N LEU A 18 -5.64 28.55 18.95
CA LEU A 18 -6.02 27.17 18.68
C LEU A 18 -7.47 27.16 18.19
N THR A 19 -7.70 26.45 17.08
CA THR A 19 -9.08 26.18 16.63
C THR A 19 -9.74 25.20 17.61
N PRO A 20 -11.08 25.07 17.63
CA PRO A 20 -11.77 24.06 18.43
C PRO A 20 -11.27 22.63 18.19
N LEU A 21 -10.71 22.36 17.00
CA LEU A 21 -10.06 21.11 16.65
C LEU A 21 -8.66 20.98 17.29
N GLY A 22 -7.90 22.09 17.28
CA GLY A 22 -6.62 22.19 17.97
C GLY A 22 -6.75 22.00 19.48
N GLU A 23 -7.76 22.61 20.10
CA GLU A 23 -8.03 22.52 21.54
C GLU A 23 -8.40 21.08 21.96
N LYS A 24 -9.26 20.40 21.20
CA LYS A 24 -9.55 18.97 21.41
C LYS A 24 -8.32 18.08 21.27
N THR A 25 -7.46 18.38 20.30
CA THR A 25 -6.24 17.60 20.07
C THR A 25 -5.22 17.83 21.19
N LEU A 26 -5.13 19.06 21.70
CA LEU A 26 -4.28 19.41 22.83
C LEU A 26 -4.78 18.76 24.12
N HIS A 27 -6.09 18.69 24.33
CA HIS A 27 -6.72 17.95 25.43
C HIS A 27 -6.47 16.44 25.34
N ILE A 28 -6.49 15.86 24.13
CA ILE A 28 -6.12 14.44 23.91
C ILE A 28 -4.61 14.24 24.18
N LEU A 29 -3.75 15.16 23.75
CA LEU A 29 -2.31 15.12 24.02
C LEU A 29 -2.00 15.26 25.52
N GLU A 30 -2.73 16.11 26.24
CA GLU A 30 -2.63 16.25 27.69
C GLU A 30 -3.15 15.00 28.41
N GLN A 31 -4.24 14.38 27.95
CA GLN A 31 -4.70 13.08 28.45
C GLN A 31 -3.70 11.94 28.19
N ILE A 32 -3.02 11.97 27.04
CA ILE A 32 -1.93 11.04 26.73
C ILE A 32 -0.75 11.27 27.68
N ARG A 33 -0.40 12.53 27.95
CA ARG A 33 0.69 12.94 28.85
C ARG A 33 0.38 12.66 30.32
N SER A 34 -0.88 12.74 30.74
CA SER A 34 -1.32 12.45 32.12
C SER A 34 -1.50 10.96 32.41
N GLY A 35 -1.21 10.09 31.43
CA GLY A 35 -1.37 8.65 31.53
C GLY A 35 -2.79 8.23 31.14
N LEU A 36 -2.93 7.68 29.94
CA LEU A 36 -4.18 7.09 29.46
C LEU A 36 -4.69 6.02 30.43
N ASN A 37 -5.97 6.08 30.76
CA ASN A 37 -6.63 5.02 31.52
C ASN A 37 -6.67 3.72 30.69
N LYS A 38 -6.67 2.54 31.33
CA LYS A 38 -6.52 1.23 30.64
C LYS A 38 -7.56 1.01 29.51
N GLU A 39 -8.76 1.55 29.66
CA GLU A 39 -9.83 1.45 28.65
C GLU A 39 -9.58 2.34 27.43
N GLU A 40 -9.06 3.55 27.61
CA GLU A 40 -8.74 4.46 26.50
C GLU A 40 -7.52 3.96 25.71
N GLN A 41 -6.52 3.38 26.38
CA GLN A 41 -5.44 2.67 25.71
C GLN A 41 -5.95 1.48 24.88
N ALA A 42 -6.93 0.73 25.40
CA ALA A 42 -7.52 -0.39 24.69
C ALA A 42 -8.30 0.08 23.45
N MET A 43 -9.00 1.20 23.54
CA MET A 43 -9.76 1.76 22.42
C MET A 43 -8.85 2.30 21.31
N VAL A 44 -7.82 3.09 21.66
CA VAL A 44 -6.79 3.56 20.68
C VAL A 44 -6.07 2.39 20.03
N LYS A 45 -5.73 1.35 20.82
CA LYS A 45 -5.12 0.12 20.31
C LYS A 45 -6.05 -0.64 19.38
N GLN A 46 -7.35 -0.71 19.67
CA GLN A 46 -8.34 -1.32 18.78
C GLN A 46 -8.47 -0.54 17.47
N THR A 47 -8.55 0.80 17.51
CA THR A 47 -8.63 1.61 16.29
C THR A 47 -7.37 1.44 15.42
N TYR A 48 -6.19 1.39 16.04
CA TYR A 48 -4.93 1.10 15.35
C TYR A 48 -4.91 -0.30 14.72
N ILE A 49 -5.39 -1.31 15.46
CA ILE A 49 -5.52 -2.69 14.94
C ILE A 49 -6.51 -2.74 13.77
N SER A 50 -7.67 -2.11 13.88
CA SER A 50 -8.69 -2.08 12.82
C SER A 50 -8.22 -1.36 11.55
N GLN A 51 -7.47 -0.25 11.67
CA GLN A 51 -6.89 0.42 10.50
C GLN A 51 -5.78 -0.42 9.85
N ARG A 52 -4.96 -1.08 10.65
CA ARG A 52 -3.84 -1.90 10.16
C ARG A 52 -4.31 -3.22 9.52
N ASP A 53 -5.34 -3.83 10.08
CA ASP A 53 -5.96 -5.03 9.52
C ASP A 53 -6.71 -4.74 8.22
N GLY A 54 -7.07 -3.47 7.94
CA GLY A 54 -7.57 -3.02 6.63
C GLY A 54 -6.49 -2.88 5.54
N ILE A 55 -5.22 -2.65 5.90
CA ILE A 55 -4.11 -2.51 4.94
C ILE A 55 -3.67 -3.86 4.36
N LYS A 56 -3.67 -4.93 5.18
CA LYS A 56 -3.37 -6.31 4.76
C LYS A 56 -4.21 -6.79 3.56
N PRO A 57 -5.55 -6.69 3.58
CA PRO A 57 -6.39 -7.14 2.48
C PRO A 57 -6.21 -6.26 1.24
N LEU A 58 -5.97 -4.96 1.39
CA LEU A 58 -5.77 -4.06 0.24
C LEU A 58 -4.48 -4.37 -0.52
N VAL A 59 -3.36 -4.61 0.17
CA VAL A 59 -2.09 -4.97 -0.47
C VAL A 59 -2.18 -6.35 -1.15
N LEU A 60 -2.83 -7.32 -0.51
CA LEU A 60 -3.06 -8.64 -1.11
C LEU A 60 -3.99 -8.58 -2.32
N GLN A 61 -5.01 -7.73 -2.31
CA GLN A 61 -5.87 -7.46 -3.46
C GLN A 61 -5.08 -6.78 -4.59
N GLY A 62 -4.23 -5.80 -4.27
CA GLY A 62 -3.35 -5.14 -5.24
C GLY A 62 -2.40 -6.12 -5.92
N ILE A 63 -1.77 -7.03 -5.17
CA ILE A 63 -0.93 -8.09 -5.75
C ILE A 63 -1.76 -9.03 -6.63
N SER A 64 -2.96 -9.40 -6.20
CA SER A 64 -3.86 -10.27 -6.98
C SER A 64 -4.26 -9.61 -8.31
N PHE A 65 -4.58 -8.32 -8.28
CA PHE A 65 -4.85 -7.53 -9.49
C PHE A 65 -3.62 -7.44 -10.40
N GLY A 66 -2.43 -7.20 -9.84
CA GLY A 66 -1.18 -7.18 -10.59
C GLY A 66 -0.89 -8.51 -11.28
N ILE A 67 -1.14 -9.65 -10.62
CA ILE A 67 -1.03 -10.97 -11.23
C ILE A 67 -2.01 -11.12 -12.40
N ALA A 68 -3.28 -10.75 -12.20
CA ALA A 68 -4.30 -10.84 -13.25
C ALA A 68 -3.94 -9.98 -14.47
N ALA A 69 -3.48 -8.74 -14.24
CA ALA A 69 -3.05 -7.84 -15.30
C ALA A 69 -1.84 -8.39 -16.06
N MET A 70 -0.82 -8.92 -15.36
CA MET A 70 0.35 -9.53 -16.01
C MET A 70 -0.03 -10.73 -16.87
N VAL A 71 -0.89 -11.63 -16.37
CA VAL A 71 -1.39 -12.78 -17.14
C VAL A 71 -2.13 -12.32 -18.40
N PHE A 72 -2.94 -11.26 -18.27
CA PHE A 72 -3.64 -10.67 -19.41
C PHE A 72 -2.67 -10.09 -20.46
N PHE A 73 -1.66 -9.33 -20.02
CA PHE A 73 -0.61 -8.82 -20.92
C PHE A 73 0.16 -9.94 -21.60
N THR A 74 0.49 -11.02 -20.88
CA THR A 74 1.10 -12.21 -21.49
C THR A 74 0.24 -12.85 -22.56
N GLY A 75 -1.08 -12.90 -22.35
CA GLY A 75 -2.00 -13.32 -23.40
C GLY A 75 -1.90 -12.47 -24.66
N ILE A 76 -1.82 -11.14 -24.51
CA ILE A 76 -1.64 -10.20 -25.63
C ILE A 76 -0.28 -10.43 -26.31
N THR A 77 0.81 -10.53 -25.55
CA THR A 77 2.17 -10.70 -26.10
C THR A 77 2.29 -12.02 -26.85
N ILE A 78 1.69 -13.11 -26.35
CA ILE A 78 1.62 -14.40 -27.06
C ILE A 78 0.79 -14.27 -28.35
N PHE A 79 -0.35 -13.58 -28.31
CA PHE A 79 -1.17 -13.36 -29.50
C PHE A 79 -0.40 -12.59 -30.58
N LEU A 80 0.33 -11.54 -30.20
CA LEU A 80 1.21 -10.79 -31.10
C LEU A 80 2.34 -11.65 -31.67
N LEU A 81 2.90 -12.55 -30.86
CA LEU A 81 3.91 -13.50 -31.33
C LEU A 81 3.35 -14.44 -32.39
N VAL A 82 2.14 -14.98 -32.19
CA VAL A 82 1.48 -15.86 -33.16
C VAL A 82 1.22 -15.12 -34.47
N ILE A 83 0.69 -13.89 -34.42
CA ILE A 83 0.51 -13.05 -35.62
C ILE A 83 1.85 -12.83 -36.32
N SER A 84 2.90 -12.50 -35.56
CA SER A 84 4.23 -12.23 -36.12
C SER A 84 4.81 -13.44 -36.86
N ILE A 85 4.56 -14.64 -36.35
CA ILE A 85 4.97 -15.89 -37.00
C ILE A 85 4.17 -16.13 -38.30
N ILE A 86 2.85 -15.93 -38.27
CA ILE A 86 1.97 -16.15 -39.43
C ILE A 86 2.29 -15.16 -40.56
N GLU A 87 2.46 -13.89 -40.22
CA GLU A 87 2.75 -12.82 -41.18
C GLU A 87 4.22 -12.81 -41.66
N GLN A 88 5.05 -13.73 -41.15
CA GLN A 88 6.51 -13.76 -41.41
C GLN A 88 7.14 -12.38 -41.18
N GLN A 89 6.72 -11.73 -40.10
CA GLN A 89 7.30 -10.48 -39.64
C GLN A 89 8.81 -10.66 -39.45
N SER A 90 9.52 -9.54 -39.52
CA SER A 90 10.98 -9.52 -39.46
C SER A 90 11.54 -10.42 -38.34
N LEU A 91 12.62 -11.15 -38.65
CA LEU A 91 13.33 -12.03 -37.70
C LEU A 91 13.83 -11.30 -36.45
N PHE A 92 13.81 -9.96 -36.43
CA PHE A 92 14.11 -9.16 -35.24
C PHE A 92 12.94 -9.05 -34.24
N VAL A 93 11.69 -9.16 -34.70
CA VAL A 93 10.50 -8.98 -33.85
C VAL A 93 10.24 -10.21 -32.97
N ILE A 94 10.38 -11.41 -33.54
CA ILE A 94 10.12 -12.69 -32.86
C ILE A 94 10.97 -12.86 -31.59
N PRO A 95 12.31 -12.64 -31.61
CA PRO A 95 13.14 -12.72 -30.41
C PRO A 95 12.78 -11.70 -29.34
N ILE A 96 12.41 -10.48 -29.73
CA ILE A 96 12.01 -9.43 -28.78
C ILE A 96 10.74 -9.87 -28.04
N LEU A 97 9.73 -10.34 -28.78
CA LEU A 97 8.50 -10.87 -28.18
C LEU A 97 8.77 -12.07 -27.28
N GLY A 98 9.70 -12.95 -27.68
CA GLY A 98 10.15 -14.08 -26.84
C GLY A 98 10.75 -13.61 -25.51
N ILE A 99 11.64 -12.61 -25.53
CA ILE A 99 12.24 -12.03 -24.32
C ILE A 99 11.17 -11.38 -23.45
N MET A 100 10.21 -10.67 -24.05
CA MET A 100 9.11 -10.05 -23.31
C MET A 100 8.27 -11.10 -22.57
N ILE A 101 7.88 -12.19 -23.24
CA ILE A 101 7.12 -13.28 -22.60
C ILE A 101 7.90 -13.89 -21.43
N ILE A 102 9.22 -14.12 -21.59
CA ILE A 102 10.05 -14.64 -20.49
C ILE A 102 10.05 -13.66 -19.31
N GLY A 103 10.20 -12.36 -19.57
CA GLY A 103 10.16 -11.32 -18.54
C GLY A 103 8.83 -11.26 -17.80
N GLU A 104 7.72 -11.35 -18.52
CA GLU A 104 6.38 -11.35 -17.93
C GLU A 104 6.15 -12.60 -17.08
N VAL A 105 6.53 -13.79 -17.55
CA VAL A 105 6.42 -15.05 -16.79
C VAL A 105 7.24 -14.96 -15.50
N LEU A 106 8.48 -14.46 -15.57
CA LEU A 106 9.31 -14.23 -14.39
C LEU A 106 8.66 -13.21 -13.43
N GLY A 107 8.06 -12.15 -13.97
CA GLY A 107 7.33 -11.16 -13.18
C GLY A 107 6.11 -11.74 -12.46
N VAL A 108 5.34 -12.60 -13.11
CA VAL A 108 4.22 -13.33 -12.49
C VAL A 108 4.73 -14.24 -11.36
N ILE A 109 5.78 -15.02 -11.61
CA ILE A 109 6.40 -15.87 -10.58
C ILE A 109 6.86 -15.03 -9.38
N TRP A 110 7.47 -13.87 -9.64
CA TRP A 110 7.90 -12.95 -8.60
C TRP A 110 6.73 -12.40 -7.78
N LEU A 111 5.64 -11.98 -8.42
CA LEU A 111 4.43 -11.51 -7.72
C LEU A 111 3.76 -12.61 -6.89
N ILE A 112 3.75 -13.85 -7.38
CA ILE A 112 3.24 -15.00 -6.62
C ILE A 112 4.11 -15.23 -5.37
N ARG A 113 5.44 -15.22 -5.52
CA ARG A 113 6.36 -15.34 -4.37
C ARG A 113 6.18 -14.18 -3.39
N LEU A 114 6.00 -12.97 -3.88
CA LEU A 114 5.74 -11.79 -3.05
C LEU A 114 4.46 -12.00 -2.24
N ARG A 115 3.37 -12.45 -2.88
CA ARG A 115 2.09 -12.76 -2.21
C ARG A 115 2.25 -13.79 -1.09
N MET A 116 3.04 -14.84 -1.32
CA MET A 116 3.28 -15.90 -0.33
C MET A 116 4.13 -15.42 0.85
N ASN A 117 5.11 -14.54 0.61
CA ASN A 117 6.04 -14.06 1.63
C ASN A 117 5.53 -12.82 2.39
N LEU A 118 4.61 -12.07 1.80
CA LEU A 118 3.99 -10.89 2.40
C LEU A 118 3.38 -11.13 3.80
N PRO A 119 2.59 -12.19 4.06
CA PRO A 119 2.03 -12.43 5.39
C PRO A 119 3.11 -12.60 6.47
N VAL A 120 4.18 -13.35 6.15
CA VAL A 120 5.32 -13.59 7.06
C VAL A 120 6.12 -12.32 7.31
N PHE A 121 6.29 -11.48 6.29
CA PHE A 121 6.94 -10.18 6.44
C PHE A 121 6.12 -9.24 7.32
N LEU A 122 4.81 -9.15 7.09
CA LEU A 122 3.91 -8.33 7.89
C LEU A 122 3.82 -8.80 9.34
N GLU A 123 3.90 -10.10 9.60
CA GLU A 123 4.01 -10.64 10.96
C GLU A 123 5.31 -10.25 11.66
N ARG A 124 6.45 -10.30 10.96
CA ARG A 124 7.74 -9.86 11.51
C ARG A 124 7.74 -8.37 11.83
N VAL A 125 7.30 -7.53 10.90
CA VAL A 125 7.17 -6.08 11.13
C VAL A 125 6.24 -5.79 12.32
N ASN A 126 5.12 -6.50 12.41
CA ASN A 126 4.18 -6.38 13.52
C ASN A 126 4.82 -6.73 14.88
N LYS A 127 5.75 -7.69 14.93
CA LYS A 127 6.48 -8.04 16.16
C LYS A 127 7.40 -6.91 16.63
N TYR A 128 8.08 -6.22 15.72
CA TYR A 128 8.99 -5.11 16.03
C TYR A 128 8.29 -3.83 16.48
N PHE A 129 7.05 -3.58 16.04
CA PHE A 129 6.27 -2.41 16.46
C PHE A 129 5.46 -2.64 17.75
N LYS A 130 5.57 -3.82 18.36
CA LYS A 130 4.87 -4.20 19.60
C LYS A 130 5.76 -4.08 20.84
N GLU A 131 7.06 -3.93 20.65
CA GLU A 131 8.06 -3.56 21.67
C GLU A 131 8.24 -2.04 21.68
#